data_AF-A0AA89AFN0-F1
#
_entry.id   AF-A0AA89AFN0-F1
#
_cell.length_a   1.000
_cell.length_b   1.000
_cell.length_c   1.000
_cell.angle_alpha   90.00
_cell.angle_beta   90.00
_cell.angle_gamma   90.00
#
_symmetry.space_group_name_H-M   'P 1'
#
loop_
_entity.id
_entity.type
_entity.pdbx_description
1 polymer ?
#
loop_
_entity_poly.entity_id
_entity_poly.type
_entity_poly.pdbx_seq_one_letter_code
_entity_poly.pdbx_strand_id
1 'polypeptide(L)'
;MAGILKEALAQALVSYYAFAGEEVENAATELECGGLVVACMFDHRVADAYSANMFLVPSFRRLLVGPRCRGRYHSSIDRTYVPVSALPPPKDHCSGSGYYQPISRIYYVEANQLNQLQSIASSVSGARINKCKRSKLEALSAFLWKLVAG
;
A
#
# COMPACT_ATOMS: atom_id res chain seq x y z
N MET A 1 -9.56 -28.40 4.24
CA MET A 1 -8.75 -27.36 4.92
C MET A 1 -8.94 -25.99 4.28
N ALA A 2 -8.88 -25.87 2.95
CA ALA A 2 -9.15 -24.61 2.25
C ALA A 2 -10.56 -24.02 2.51
N GLY A 3 -11.60 -24.85 2.65
CA GLY A 3 -12.95 -24.39 3.00
C GLY A 3 -13.02 -23.68 4.35
N ILE A 4 -12.32 -24.21 5.37
CA ILE A 4 -12.24 -23.59 6.71
C ILE A 4 -11.50 -22.25 6.64
N LEU A 5 -10.45 -22.15 5.82
CA LEU A 5 -9.72 -20.89 5.69
C LEU A 5 -10.52 -19.83 4.92
N LYS A 6 -11.26 -20.23 3.88
CA LYS A 6 -12.20 -19.35 3.17
C LYS A 6 -13.27 -18.81 4.12
N GLU A 7 -13.82 -19.67 4.96
CA GLU A 7 -14.83 -19.30 5.96
C GLU A 7 -14.24 -18.41 7.08
N ALA A 8 -13.04 -18.72 7.57
CA ALA A 8 -12.35 -17.91 8.58
C ALA A 8 -11.93 -16.53 8.03
N LEU A 9 -11.49 -16.45 6.77
CA LEU A 9 -11.25 -15.19 6.08
C LEU A 9 -12.55 -14.42 5.95
N ALA A 10 -13.62 -15.02 5.42
CA ALA A 10 -14.92 -14.37 5.29
C ALA A 10 -15.41 -13.82 6.65
N GLN A 11 -15.33 -14.60 7.73
CA GLN A 11 -15.72 -14.16 9.08
C GLN A 11 -14.84 -13.02 9.63
N ALA A 12 -13.52 -13.10 9.44
CA ALA A 12 -12.60 -12.04 9.86
C ALA A 12 -12.87 -10.73 9.12
N LEU A 13 -13.08 -10.82 7.81
CA LEU A 13 -13.38 -9.71 6.92
C LEU A 13 -14.73 -9.08 7.29
N VAL A 14 -15.83 -9.86 7.38
CA VAL A 14 -17.18 -9.38 7.74
C VAL A 14 -17.20 -8.63 9.07
N SER A 15 -16.43 -9.08 10.07
CA SER A 15 -16.41 -8.43 11.40
C SER A 15 -15.83 -7.00 11.42
N TYR A 16 -15.06 -6.60 10.41
CA TYR A 16 -14.41 -5.30 10.34
C TYR A 16 -15.07 -4.30 9.36
N TYR A 17 -15.96 -4.77 8.48
CA TYR A 17 -16.53 -3.98 7.36
C TYR A 17 -17.71 -3.07 7.70
N ALA A 18 -18.01 -2.83 8.98
CA ALA A 18 -19.12 -1.94 9.35
C ALA A 18 -18.94 -0.46 8.95
N PHE A 19 -17.93 -0.07 8.15
CA PHE A 19 -17.59 1.33 7.91
C PHE A 19 -17.31 1.78 6.47
N ALA A 20 -17.64 1.00 5.43
CA ALA A 20 -17.39 1.48 4.05
C ALA A 20 -18.47 1.18 2.99
N GLY A 21 -19.55 0.45 3.29
CA GLY A 21 -20.70 0.34 2.38
C GLY A 21 -20.44 -0.28 0.99
N GLU A 22 -19.23 -0.75 0.70
CA GLU A 22 -18.85 -1.41 -0.54
C GLU A 22 -18.05 -2.69 -0.19
N GLU A 23 -18.46 -3.82 -0.78
CA GLU A 23 -17.85 -5.13 -0.52
C GLU A 23 -16.40 -5.14 -1.01
N VAL A 24 -15.46 -5.49 -0.13
CA VAL A 24 -14.11 -5.84 -0.57
C VAL A 24 -14.17 -7.22 -1.17
N GLU A 25 -14.00 -7.28 -2.49
CA GLU A 25 -13.83 -8.53 -3.22
C GLU A 25 -12.52 -9.18 -2.76
N ASN A 26 -12.66 -10.28 -2.02
CA ASN A 26 -11.54 -11.10 -1.57
C ASN A 26 -11.59 -12.43 -2.32
N ALA A 27 -10.49 -12.77 -2.99
CA ALA A 27 -10.37 -14.02 -3.74
C ALA A 27 -9.37 -14.94 -3.04
N ALA A 28 -9.74 -16.21 -2.87
CA ALA A 28 -8.86 -17.24 -2.33
C ALA A 28 -8.74 -18.40 -3.32
N THR A 29 -7.54 -18.55 -3.88
CA THR A 29 -7.22 -19.54 -4.91
C THR A 29 -6.24 -20.56 -4.37
N GLU A 30 -6.66 -21.81 -4.31
CA GLU A 30 -5.80 -22.94 -3.99
C GLU A 30 -5.08 -23.41 -5.26
N LEU A 31 -3.77 -23.61 -5.14
CA LEU A 31 -2.90 -24.09 -6.21
C LEU A 31 -2.88 -25.62 -6.20
N GLU A 32 -2.55 -26.24 -7.33
CA GLU A 32 -2.54 -27.71 -7.47
C GLU A 32 -1.62 -28.42 -6.47
N CYS A 33 -0.56 -27.75 -6.01
CA CYS A 33 0.36 -28.26 -4.99
C CYS A 33 -0.11 -28.04 -3.53
N GLY A 34 -1.33 -27.56 -3.32
CA GLY A 34 -1.89 -27.24 -2.00
C GLY A 34 -1.47 -25.87 -1.44
N GLY A 35 -0.74 -25.06 -2.22
CA GLY A 35 -0.47 -23.66 -1.89
C GLY A 35 -1.76 -22.82 -1.92
N LEU A 36 -1.83 -21.73 -1.16
CA LEU A 36 -2.98 -20.83 -1.18
C LEU A 36 -2.55 -19.40 -1.46
N VAL A 37 -3.22 -18.76 -2.41
CA VAL A 37 -3.10 -17.33 -2.70
C VAL A 37 -4.36 -16.63 -2.24
N VAL A 38 -4.19 -15.60 -1.41
CA VAL A 38 -5.27 -14.71 -0.98
C VAL A 38 -5.02 -13.34 -1.58
N ALA A 39 -5.97 -12.85 -2.37
CA ALA A 39 -5.98 -11.52 -2.95
C ALA A 39 -7.08 -10.68 -2.29
N CYS A 40 -6.75 -9.43 -1.97
CA CYS A 40 -7.67 -8.48 -1.36
C CYS A 40 -7.61 -7.17 -2.14
N MET A 41 -8.77 -6.66 -2.53
CA MET A 41 -8.89 -5.41 -3.27
C MET A 41 -9.52 -4.34 -2.39
N PHE A 42 -8.78 -3.26 -2.16
CA PHE A 42 -9.27 -2.12 -1.37
C PHE A 42 -9.50 -0.93 -2.29
N ASP A 43 -10.61 -0.24 -2.07
CA ASP A 43 -10.79 1.09 -2.61
C ASP A 43 -9.77 2.03 -1.96
N HIS A 44 -8.82 2.52 -2.76
CA HIS A 44 -7.77 3.42 -2.29
C HIS A 44 -8.32 4.76 -1.78
N ARG A 45 -9.59 5.10 -2.05
CA ARG A 45 -10.30 6.25 -1.46
C ARG A 45 -10.53 6.08 0.05
N VAL A 46 -10.61 4.84 0.53
CA VAL A 46 -10.98 4.49 1.91
C VAL A 46 -9.75 4.06 2.73
N ALA A 47 -8.74 3.49 2.08
CA ALA A 47 -7.52 3.01 2.76
C ALA A 47 -6.26 3.27 1.93
N ASP A 48 -5.18 3.63 2.61
CA ASP A 48 -3.82 3.56 2.06
C ASP A 48 -3.20 2.17 2.33
N ALA A 49 -2.00 1.92 1.76
CA ALA A 49 -1.32 0.64 1.95
C ALA A 49 -1.04 0.31 3.43
N TYR A 50 -0.83 1.32 4.28
CA TYR A 50 -0.56 1.12 5.71
C TYR A 50 -1.82 0.66 6.47
N SER A 51 -2.93 1.34 6.27
CA SER A 51 -4.24 1.01 6.86
C SER A 51 -4.79 -0.31 6.31
N ALA A 52 -4.58 -0.60 5.03
CA ALA A 52 -4.87 -1.92 4.46
C ALA A 52 -4.01 -3.03 5.11
N ASN A 53 -2.72 -2.78 5.34
CA ASN A 53 -1.87 -3.73 6.07
C ASN A 53 -2.34 -3.94 7.52
N MET A 54 -2.80 -2.89 8.21
CA MET A 54 -3.37 -3.01 9.56
C MET A 54 -4.66 -3.83 9.61
N PHE A 55 -5.37 -3.91 8.47
CA PHE A 55 -6.54 -4.76 8.30
C PHE A 55 -6.14 -6.22 8.02
N LEU A 56 -5.18 -6.46 7.11
CA LEU A 56 -4.73 -7.80 6.74
C LEU A 56 -3.91 -8.51 7.83
N VAL A 57 -3.11 -7.74 8.58
CA VAL A 57 -2.30 -8.24 9.68
C VAL A 57 -3.02 -7.85 10.97
N PRO A 58 -3.94 -8.69 11.49
CA PRO A 58 -4.58 -8.42 12.77
C PRO A 58 -3.46 -8.38 13.80
N SER A 59 -3.17 -7.18 14.29
CA SER A 59 -2.23 -6.99 15.39
C SER A 59 -2.78 -7.78 16.57
N PHE A 60 -2.09 -8.86 16.92
CA PHE A 60 -2.42 -9.80 17.98
C PHE A 60 -2.53 -9.09 19.34
N ARG A 61 -3.69 -8.52 19.63
CA ARG A 61 -4.32 -8.51 20.96
C ARG A 61 -5.82 -8.54 20.76
N ARG A 62 -6.31 -9.77 20.59
CA ARG A 62 -7.72 -10.18 20.65
C ARG A 62 -8.25 -10.02 22.09
N LEU A 63 -8.02 -8.87 22.72
CA LEU A 63 -8.58 -8.55 24.03
C LEU A 63 -9.94 -7.88 23.77
N LEU A 64 -10.99 -8.68 23.93
CA LEU A 64 -12.33 -8.33 24.40
C LEU A 64 -12.67 -6.83 24.35
N VAL A 65 -13.44 -6.46 23.33
CA VAL A 65 -14.35 -5.31 23.29
C VAL A 65 -13.74 -3.94 23.64
N GLY A 66 -13.27 -3.28 22.59
CA GLY A 66 -13.17 -1.83 22.53
C GLY A 66 -12.75 -1.43 21.13
N PRO A 67 -13.61 -0.78 20.31
CA PRO A 67 -13.14 -0.08 19.12
C PRO A 67 -11.97 0.80 19.55
N ARG A 68 -10.80 0.63 18.94
CA ARG A 68 -9.67 1.54 19.15
C ARG A 68 -10.19 2.96 18.92
N CYS A 69 -10.02 3.82 19.92
CA CYS A 69 -10.46 5.21 20.04
C CYS A 69 -11.07 5.84 18.77
N ARG A 70 -12.25 6.47 18.91
CA ARG A 70 -12.81 7.40 17.90
C ARG A 70 -11.67 8.16 17.23
N GLY A 71 -11.53 8.00 15.91
CA GLY A 71 -10.49 8.67 15.13
C GLY A 71 -10.50 10.16 15.47
N ARG A 72 -9.46 10.64 16.15
CA ARG A 72 -9.23 12.07 16.34
C ARG A 72 -8.60 12.58 15.06
N TYR A 73 -9.46 12.97 14.13
CA TYR A 73 -9.04 13.68 12.94
C TYR A 73 -8.72 15.12 13.35
N HIS A 74 -7.55 15.60 12.91
CA HIS A 74 -7.19 16.99 13.08
C HIS A 74 -8.00 17.84 12.09
N SER A 75 -8.52 18.98 12.52
CA SER A 75 -9.35 19.87 11.68
C SER A 75 -8.65 20.41 10.42
N SER A 76 -7.32 20.24 10.31
CA SER A 76 -6.60 20.53 9.07
C SER A 76 -6.99 19.61 7.91
N ILE A 77 -7.54 18.42 8.19
CA ILE A 77 -8.00 17.48 7.18
C ILE A 77 -9.11 18.12 6.33
N ASP A 78 -9.99 18.91 6.94
CA ASP A 78 -11.06 19.65 6.23
C ASP A 78 -10.52 20.70 5.25
N ARG A 79 -9.23 21.08 5.38
CA ARG A 79 -8.54 22.00 4.46
C ARG A 79 -7.74 21.31 3.38
N THR A 80 -7.52 20.00 3.51
CA THR A 80 -6.64 19.23 2.61
C THR A 80 -7.44 18.29 1.70
N TYR A 81 -8.67 17.95 2.07
CA TYR A 81 -9.55 17.05 1.34
C TYR A 81 -10.86 17.74 0.95
N VAL A 82 -11.44 17.30 -0.17
CA VAL A 82 -12.78 17.68 -0.60
C VAL A 82 -13.58 16.40 -0.85
N PRO A 83 -14.90 16.36 -0.57
CA PRO A 83 -15.71 15.19 -0.85
C PRO A 83 -15.63 14.82 -2.33
N VAL A 84 -15.57 13.52 -2.64
CA VAL A 84 -15.57 13.05 -4.04
C VAL A 84 -16.81 13.53 -4.79
N SER A 85 -17.95 13.69 -4.11
CA SER A 85 -19.18 14.27 -4.67
C SER A 85 -19.06 15.74 -5.10
N ALA A 86 -18.06 16.46 -4.60
CA ALA A 86 -17.76 17.84 -5.01
C ALA A 86 -16.82 17.89 -6.23
N LEU A 87 -16.30 16.75 -6.69
CA LEU A 87 -15.46 16.65 -7.87
C LEU A 87 -16.30 16.27 -9.09
N PRO A 88 -15.93 16.77 -10.30
CA PRO A 88 -16.55 16.28 -11.53
C PRO A 88 -16.28 14.78 -11.69
N PRO A 89 -17.20 14.01 -12.30
CA PRO A 89 -16.96 12.61 -12.59
C PRO A 89 -15.66 12.46 -13.41
N PRO A 90 -14.84 11.42 -13.16
CA PRO A 90 -13.67 11.15 -13.95
C PRO A 90 -14.04 11.11 -15.43
N LYS A 91 -13.24 11.75 -16.28
CA LYS A 91 -13.42 11.62 -17.72
C LYS A 91 -13.15 10.16 -18.07
N ASP A 92 -14.10 9.52 -18.74
CA ASP A 92 -13.85 8.22 -19.34
C ASP A 92 -12.62 8.35 -20.23
N HIS A 93 -11.57 7.62 -19.88
CA HIS A 93 -10.42 7.50 -20.74
C HIS A 93 -10.89 6.78 -22.01
N CYS A 94 -11.20 7.57 -23.04
CA CYS A 94 -11.42 7.06 -24.39
C CYS A 94 -10.22 6.18 -24.72
N SER A 95 -10.45 4.87 -24.81
CA SER A 95 -9.45 3.88 -25.24
C SER A 95 -9.28 4.03 -26.75
N GLY A 96 -8.65 5.12 -27.16
CA GLY A 96 -8.48 5.53 -28.55
C GLY A 96 -7.01 5.83 -28.85
N SER A 97 -6.41 4.96 -29.65
CA SER A 97 -5.14 5.12 -30.39
C SER A 97 -3.82 4.88 -29.63
N GLY A 98 -3.10 3.83 -30.04
CA GLY A 98 -1.64 3.87 -30.27
C GLY A 98 -0.66 3.94 -29.10
N TYR A 99 -1.11 4.12 -27.86
CA TYR A 99 -0.19 4.17 -26.72
C TYR A 99 0.38 2.79 -26.39
N TYR A 100 1.71 2.70 -26.26
CA TYR A 100 2.40 1.50 -25.78
C TYR A 100 1.79 1.03 -24.45
N GLN A 101 1.38 -0.24 -24.40
CA GLN A 101 0.88 -0.83 -23.17
C GLN A 101 2.02 -0.89 -22.13
N PRO A 102 1.87 -0.28 -20.93
CA PRO A 102 2.90 -0.34 -19.91
C PRO A 102 3.16 -1.79 -19.49
N ILE A 103 4.43 -2.19 -19.48
CA ILE A 103 4.86 -3.50 -18.99
C ILE A 103 5.28 -3.36 -17.53
N SER A 104 4.55 -4.02 -16.63
CA SER A 104 4.94 -4.12 -15.21
C SER A 104 6.01 -5.19 -15.03
N ARG A 105 7.13 -4.84 -14.39
CA ARG A 105 8.24 -5.75 -14.08
C ARG A 105 8.63 -5.61 -12.61
N ILE A 106 8.82 -6.74 -11.94
CA ILE A 106 9.32 -6.78 -10.56
C ILE A 106 10.83 -6.94 -10.63
N TYR A 107 11.55 -5.97 -10.06
CA TYR A 107 13.01 -6.00 -9.96
C TYR A 107 13.42 -6.42 -8.56
N TYR A 108 14.29 -7.42 -8.47
CA TYR A 108 14.93 -7.81 -7.23
C TYR A 108 16.24 -7.03 -7.05
N VAL A 109 16.43 -6.43 -5.88
CA VAL A 109 17.65 -5.69 -5.52
C VAL A 109 18.24 -6.32 -4.27
N GLU A 110 19.50 -6.72 -4.35
CA GLU A 110 20.19 -7.33 -3.21
C GLU A 110 20.48 -6.30 -2.10
N ALA A 111 20.51 -6.79 -0.85
CA ALA A 111 20.75 -5.93 0.30
C ALA A 111 22.13 -5.26 0.29
N ASN A 112 23.17 -5.92 -0.25
CA ASN A 112 24.52 -5.38 -0.41
C ASN A 112 24.55 -4.16 -1.35
N GLN A 113 23.89 -4.24 -2.50
CA GLN A 113 23.75 -3.18 -3.48
C GLN A 113 22.98 -2.00 -2.90
N LEU A 114 21.89 -2.28 -2.18
CA LEU A 114 21.11 -1.25 -1.52
C LEU A 114 21.90 -0.53 -0.40
N ASN A 115 22.70 -1.27 0.37
CA ASN A 115 23.60 -0.70 1.37
C ASN A 115 24.69 0.17 0.73
N GLN A 116 25.24 -0.27 -0.41
CA GLN A 116 26.24 0.48 -1.16
C GLN A 116 25.65 1.80 -1.70
N LEU A 117 24.46 1.75 -2.31
CA LEU A 117 23.75 2.95 -2.78
C LEU A 117 23.51 3.96 -1.64
N GLN A 118 23.05 3.46 -0.48
CA GLN A 118 22.85 4.29 0.70
C GLN A 118 24.14 4.95 1.19
N SER A 119 25.25 4.20 1.19
CA SER A 119 26.57 4.69 1.58
C SER A 119 27.03 5.82 0.67
N ILE A 120 26.92 5.65 -0.66
CA ILE A 120 27.29 6.66 -1.66
C ILE A 120 26.42 7.91 -1.51
N ALA A 121 25.11 7.75 -1.37
CA ALA A 121 24.19 8.88 -1.20
C ALA A 121 24.49 9.67 0.09
N SER A 122 24.95 8.99 1.14
CA SER A 122 25.30 9.60 2.42
C SER A 122 26.68 10.26 2.42
N SER A 123 27.59 9.86 1.51
CA SER A 123 28.93 10.45 1.40
C SER A 123 28.97 11.73 0.56
N VAL A 124 27.99 11.94 -0.32
CA VAL A 124 27.95 13.09 -1.26
C VAL A 124 27.43 14.37 -0.59
N SER A 125 26.73 14.30 0.55
CA SER A 125 26.23 15.49 1.25
C SER A 125 27.39 16.27 1.90
N GLY A 126 27.92 17.24 1.16
CA GLY A 126 28.95 18.17 1.64
C GLY A 126 28.52 18.89 2.92
N ALA A 127 29.38 18.79 3.94
CA ALA A 127 29.48 19.60 5.14
C ALA A 127 28.33 20.59 5.43
N ARG A 128 27.25 20.13 6.06
CA ARG A 128 26.40 20.99 6.91
C ARG A 128 25.94 20.24 8.14
N ILE A 129 26.72 20.39 9.21
CA ILE A 129 26.35 20.44 10.64
C ILE A 129 25.66 19.20 11.27
N ASN A 130 25.03 18.28 10.52
CA ASN A 130 24.55 17.00 11.01
C ASN A 130 24.70 15.92 9.92
N LYS A 131 25.56 14.93 10.16
CA LYS A 131 25.82 13.79 9.26
C LYS A 131 24.62 12.83 9.27
N CYS A 132 23.49 13.23 8.68
CA CYS A 132 22.32 12.37 8.57
C CYS A 132 22.54 11.35 7.45
N LYS A 133 22.64 10.07 7.83
CA LYS A 133 22.64 8.95 6.89
C LYS A 133 21.34 8.97 6.09
N ARG A 134 21.44 8.98 4.76
CA ARG A 134 20.26 8.88 3.88
C ARG A 134 19.58 7.53 4.08
N SER A 135 18.26 7.49 3.99
CA SER A 135 17.51 6.23 4.03
C SER A 135 17.74 5.42 2.75
N LYS A 136 17.49 4.11 2.83
CA LYS A 136 17.55 3.22 1.66
C LYS A 136 16.53 3.61 0.59
N LEU A 137 15.35 4.07 1.03
CA LEU A 137 14.29 4.55 0.14
C LEU A 137 14.73 5.81 -0.60
N GLU A 138 15.29 6.82 0.10
CA GLU A 138 15.81 8.02 -0.57
C GLU A 138 16.90 7.67 -1.59
N ALA A 139 17.88 6.83 -1.21
CA ALA A 139 18.99 6.48 -2.08
C ALA A 139 18.53 5.71 -3.32
N LEU A 140 17.64 4.72 -3.16
CA LEU A 140 17.11 3.93 -4.26
C LEU A 140 16.21 4.77 -5.18
N SER A 141 15.33 5.59 -4.62
CA SER A 141 14.44 6.47 -5.40
C SER A 141 15.25 7.47 -6.22
N ALA A 142 16.30 8.07 -5.65
CA ALA A 142 17.18 8.98 -6.38
C ALA A 142 17.94 8.27 -7.51
N PHE A 143 18.39 7.03 -7.27
CA PHE A 143 19.04 6.22 -8.29
C PHE A 143 18.09 5.87 -9.45
N LEU A 144 16.87 5.43 -9.15
CA LEU A 144 15.86 5.13 -10.18
C LEU A 144 15.49 6.38 -10.98
N TRP A 145 15.34 7.53 -10.32
CA TRP A 145 15.09 8.81 -11.00
C TRP A 145 16.23 9.14 -11.98
N LYS A 146 17.49 8.97 -11.55
CA LYS A 146 18.66 9.19 -12.42
C LYS A 146 18.67 8.26 -13.63
N LEU A 147 18.22 7.01 -13.49
CA LEU A 147 18.14 6.06 -14.60
C LEU A 147 17.05 6.41 -15.62
N VAL A 148 15.93 6.98 -15.17
CA VAL A 148 14.79 7.30 -16.05
C VAL A 148 14.92 8.68 -16.70
N ALA A 149 15.52 9.65 -16.00
CA ALA A 149 15.69 11.02 -16.49
C ALA A 149 17.01 11.27 -17.24
N GLY A 150 17.90 10.29 -17.27
CA GLY A 150 19.24 10.36 -17.88
C GLY A 150 19.27 10.03 -19.36
#